data_AF-A0A930RLG3-F1
#
_entry.id   AF-A0A930RLG3-F1
#
_cell.length_a   1.000
_cell.length_b   1.000
_cell.length_c   1.000
_cell.angle_alpha   90.00
_cell.angle_beta   90.00
_cell.angle_gamma   90.00
#
_symmetry.space_group_name_H-M   'P 1'
#
loop_
_entity.id
_entity.type
_entity.pdbx_description
1 polymer ?
#
loop_
_entity_poly.entity_id
_entity_poly.type
_entity_poly.pdbx_seq_one_letter_code
_entity_poly.pdbx_strand_id
1 'polypeptide(L)'
;LGRRVKAAGPSTPVSITGLNETPMAGDHFAVYEDEKAARAAGEERAKRALLKQRQATHRVSLENLFDTLKAGEVKSVNVIIKADVQGSVEALAASLQKIEVEGVKITIVHSAVGAINESDVTLAEASNAFIIGFNVRPTPQARQQAEADDVEIRLHSIIYKVIEEMEDAM
;
A
#
# COMPACT_ATOMS: atom_id res chain seq x y z
N LEU A 1 5.98 17.13 -20.17
CA LEU A 1 4.53 17.33 -20.43
C LEU A 1 4.14 16.56 -21.68
N GLY A 2 3.35 15.49 -21.54
CA GLY A 2 2.87 14.69 -22.67
C GLY A 2 1.75 15.41 -23.43
N ARG A 3 1.73 15.31 -24.75
CA ARG A 3 0.64 15.82 -25.58
C ARG A 3 -0.46 14.76 -25.67
N ARG A 4 -1.72 15.18 -25.77
CA ARG A 4 -2.84 14.27 -25.98
C ARG A 4 -2.66 13.56 -27.33
N VAL A 5 -2.54 12.24 -27.29
CA VAL A 5 -2.47 11.38 -28.48
C VAL A 5 -3.83 10.75 -28.74
N LYS A 6 -4.21 10.63 -30.01
CA LYS A 6 -5.45 9.95 -30.43
C LYS A 6 -5.24 8.48 -30.83
N ALA A 7 -4.01 8.12 -31.16
CA ALA A 7 -3.61 6.77 -31.52
C ALA A 7 -2.23 6.47 -30.93
N ALA A 8 -2.03 5.23 -30.50
CA ALA A 8 -0.78 4.73 -29.97
C ALA A 8 -0.39 3.49 -30.80
N GLY A 9 0.79 3.54 -31.45
CA GLY A 9 1.32 2.39 -32.17
C GLY A 9 2.00 1.39 -31.23
N PRO A 10 2.42 0.21 -31.73
CA PRO A 10 3.25 -0.72 -30.98
C PRO A 10 4.49 -0.04 -30.40
N SER A 11 4.97 -0.52 -29.25
CA SER A 11 6.17 -0.03 -28.57
C SER A 11 6.15 1.46 -28.19
N THR A 12 4.98 2.10 -28.15
CA THR A 12 4.83 3.50 -27.74
C THR A 12 4.22 3.59 -26.35
N PRO A 13 4.94 4.07 -25.32
CA PRO A 13 4.36 4.26 -23.99
C PRO A 13 3.35 5.41 -24.02
N VAL A 14 2.18 5.18 -23.42
CA VAL A 14 1.10 6.17 -23.34
C VAL A 14 0.54 6.26 -21.92
N SER A 15 0.10 7.45 -21.54
CA SER A 15 -0.64 7.67 -20.30
C SER A 15 -2.14 7.50 -20.58
N ILE A 16 -2.75 6.57 -19.86
CA ILE A 16 -4.19 6.28 -19.94
C ILE A 16 -4.85 6.93 -18.72
N THR A 17 -5.99 7.58 -18.94
CA THR A 17 -6.80 8.22 -17.89
C THR A 17 -8.24 7.71 -18.02
N GLY A 18 -9.00 7.74 -16.92
CA GLY A 18 -10.40 7.29 -16.92
C GLY A 18 -10.62 5.82 -16.54
N LEU A 19 -9.65 5.20 -15.88
CA LEU A 19 -9.84 3.88 -15.26
C LEU A 19 -10.59 4.05 -13.92
N ASN A 20 -11.42 3.07 -13.57
CA ASN A 20 -12.16 3.07 -12.30
C ASN A 20 -11.22 2.87 -11.10
N GLU A 21 -10.20 2.03 -11.28
CA GLU A 21 -9.23 1.68 -10.24
C GLU A 21 -7.81 1.72 -10.83
N THR A 22 -6.83 1.86 -9.93
CA THR A 22 -5.42 1.88 -10.29
C THR A 22 -4.98 0.46 -10.65
N PRO A 23 -4.51 0.19 -11.88
CA PRO A 23 -4.02 -1.14 -12.26
C PRO A 23 -2.71 -1.46 -11.55
N MET A 24 -2.42 -2.76 -11.38
CA MET A 24 -1.14 -3.18 -10.81
C MET A 24 -0.02 -3.09 -11.84
N ALA A 25 1.21 -2.91 -11.37
CA ALA A 25 2.38 -2.92 -12.24
C ALA A 25 2.52 -4.31 -12.90
N GLY A 26 2.64 -4.34 -14.22
CA GLY A 26 2.74 -5.58 -15.00
C GLY A 26 1.41 -6.17 -15.46
N ASP A 27 0.28 -5.56 -15.12
CA ASP A 27 -1.03 -6.03 -15.62
C ASP A 27 -1.15 -5.92 -17.15
N HIS A 28 -1.77 -6.95 -17.73
CA HIS A 28 -2.10 -6.96 -19.15
C HIS A 28 -3.41 -6.24 -19.42
N PHE A 29 -3.37 -5.24 -20.31
CA PHE A 29 -4.55 -4.59 -20.82
C PHE A 29 -5.18 -5.41 -21.97
N ALA A 30 -6.50 -5.53 -21.94
CA ALA A 30 -7.29 -6.13 -23.01
C ALA A 30 -8.38 -5.14 -23.44
N VAL A 31 -8.56 -5.01 -24.75
CA VAL A 31 -9.61 -4.18 -25.35
C VAL A 31 -10.80 -5.06 -25.65
N TYR A 32 -12.00 -4.55 -25.35
CA TYR A 32 -13.26 -5.21 -25.66
C TYR A 32 -14.11 -4.27 -26.51
N GLU A 33 -14.95 -4.82 -27.38
CA GLU A 33 -15.86 -4.05 -28.23
C GLU A 33 -17.00 -3.41 -27.40
N ASP A 34 -17.49 -4.14 -26.39
CA ASP A 34 -18.60 -3.71 -25.55
C ASP A 34 -18.18 -3.41 -24.10
N GLU A 35 -18.64 -2.27 -23.57
CA GLU A 35 -18.42 -1.87 -22.18
C GLU A 35 -18.97 -2.91 -21.19
N LYS A 36 -20.14 -3.50 -21.48
CA LYS A 36 -20.77 -4.49 -20.60
C LYS A 36 -19.94 -5.76 -20.47
N ALA A 37 -19.33 -6.21 -21.57
CA ALA A 37 -18.43 -7.36 -21.57
C ALA A 37 -17.13 -7.05 -20.81
N ALA A 38 -16.55 -5.87 -21.01
CA ALA A 38 -15.38 -5.40 -20.27
C ALA A 38 -15.65 -5.35 -18.76
N ARG A 39 -16.80 -4.78 -18.36
CA ARG A 39 -17.23 -4.70 -16.95
C ARG A 39 -17.36 -6.08 -16.33
N ALA A 40 -18.09 -6.99 -16.98
CA ALA A 40 -18.29 -8.35 -16.46
C ALA A 40 -16.95 -9.10 -16.29
N ALA A 41 -16.05 -9.00 -17.27
CA ALA A 41 -14.72 -9.61 -17.19
C ALA A 41 -13.85 -9.00 -16.08
N GLY A 42 -13.92 -7.67 -15.89
CA GLY A 42 -13.21 -6.95 -14.82
C GLY A 42 -13.71 -7.36 -13.43
N GLU A 43 -15.02 -7.39 -13.22
CA GLU A 43 -15.64 -7.80 -11.96
C GLU A 43 -15.33 -9.26 -11.60
N GLU A 44 -15.33 -10.16 -12.59
CA GLU A 44 -14.97 -11.56 -12.36
C GLU A 44 -13.50 -11.71 -11.93
N ARG A 45 -12.58 -10.97 -12.57
CA ARG A 45 -11.16 -10.95 -12.16
C ARG A 45 -11.00 -10.40 -10.75
N ALA A 46 -11.64 -9.27 -10.43
CA ALA A 46 -11.56 -8.66 -9.10
C ALA A 46 -12.06 -9.62 -8.02
N LYS A 47 -13.21 -10.29 -8.27
CA LYS A 47 -13.75 -11.31 -7.36
C LYS A 47 -12.77 -12.46 -7.16
N ARG A 48 -12.13 -12.94 -8.23
CA ARG A 48 -11.16 -14.03 -8.17
C ARG A 48 -9.89 -13.63 -7.39
N ALA A 49 -9.42 -12.40 -7.56
CA ALA A 49 -8.29 -11.86 -6.82
C ALA A 49 -8.59 -11.79 -5.31
N LEU A 50 -9.78 -11.27 -4.94
CA LEU A 50 -10.23 -11.21 -3.55
C LEU A 50 -10.30 -12.59 -2.89
N LEU A 51 -10.80 -13.60 -3.62
CA LEU A 51 -10.85 -14.98 -3.12
C LEU A 51 -9.45 -15.56 -2.89
N LYS A 52 -8.49 -15.29 -3.79
CA LYS A 52 -7.09 -15.71 -3.60
C LYS A 52 -6.46 -15.05 -2.39
N GLN A 53 -6.68 -13.74 -2.19
CA GLN A 53 -6.17 -13.01 -1.03
C GLN A 53 -6.72 -13.60 0.28
N ARG A 54 -8.02 -13.91 0.33
CA ARG A 54 -8.65 -14.55 1.49
C ARG A 54 -8.16 -15.97 1.76
N GLN A 55 -7.71 -16.69 0.73
CA GLN A 55 -7.09 -18.01 0.90
C GLN A 55 -5.64 -17.92 1.38
N ALA A 56 -4.91 -16.87 0.97
CA ALA A 56 -3.54 -16.61 1.42
C ALA A 56 -3.48 -16.15 2.89
N THR A 57 -4.52 -15.49 3.40
CA THR A 57 -4.69 -15.30 4.85
C THR A 57 -5.04 -16.64 5.49
N HIS A 58 -4.02 -17.33 6.02
CA HIS A 58 -4.22 -18.54 6.83
C HIS A 58 -5.33 -18.30 7.85
N ARG A 59 -6.36 -19.16 7.85
CA ARG A 59 -7.30 -19.24 8.98
C ARG A 59 -6.46 -19.58 10.20
N VAL A 60 -6.25 -18.60 11.06
CA VAL A 60 -5.57 -18.82 12.32
C VAL A 60 -6.47 -19.77 13.12
N SER A 61 -6.04 -21.03 13.27
CA SER A 61 -6.69 -21.98 14.17
C SER A 61 -6.40 -21.57 15.62
N LEU A 62 -7.29 -21.93 16.54
CA LEU A 62 -7.06 -21.71 17.98
C LEU A 62 -5.75 -22.32 18.47
N GLU A 63 -5.29 -23.41 17.85
CA GLU A 63 -4.01 -24.06 18.14
C GLU A 63 -2.81 -23.17 17.77
N ASN A 64 -2.83 -22.52 16.60
CA ASN A 64 -1.75 -21.62 16.17
C ASN A 64 -1.69 -20.32 17.00
N LEU A 65 -2.83 -19.86 17.55
CA LEU A 65 -2.87 -18.69 18.43
C LEU A 65 -2.03 -18.91 19.69
N PHE A 66 -2.06 -20.12 20.27
CA PHE A 66 -1.28 -20.44 21.47
C PHE A 66 0.24 -20.49 21.22
N ASP A 67 0.66 -20.93 20.03
CA ASP A 67 2.08 -20.97 19.66
C ASP A 67 2.62 -19.56 19.38
N THR A 68 1.81 -18.68 18.78
CA THR A 68 2.17 -17.26 18.60
C THR A 68 2.21 -16.46 19.91
N LEU A 69 1.41 -16.84 20.92
CA LEU A 69 1.42 -16.21 22.23
C LEU A 69 2.59 -16.69 23.13
N LYS A 70 3.16 -17.88 22.85
CA LYS A 70 4.29 -18.45 23.59
C LYS A 70 5.66 -17.97 23.12
N ALA A 71 5.76 -17.51 21.86
CA ALA A 71 6.91 -16.75 21.41
C ALA A 71 6.82 -15.36 22.06
N GLY A 72 7.62 -15.11 23.10
CA GLY A 72 7.54 -13.92 23.94
C GLY A 72 7.48 -12.60 23.16
N GLU A 73 7.00 -11.54 23.83
CA GLU A 73 6.73 -10.18 23.29
C GLU A 73 7.74 -9.71 22.23
N VAL A 74 7.54 -10.13 20.97
CA VAL A 74 8.23 -9.52 19.84
C VAL A 74 7.59 -8.15 19.69
N LYS A 75 8.35 -7.09 19.94
CA LYS A 75 7.84 -5.74 19.76
C LYS A 75 7.57 -5.55 18.28
N SER A 76 6.30 -5.40 17.91
CA SER A 76 5.92 -5.13 16.53
C SER A 76 5.66 -3.64 16.35
N VAL A 77 6.26 -3.06 15.31
CA VAL A 77 5.97 -1.69 14.90
C VAL A 77 5.08 -1.74 13.67
N ASN A 78 3.90 -1.11 13.78
CA ASN A 78 2.94 -1.06 12.71
C ASN A 78 3.19 0.14 11.81
N VAL A 79 3.12 -0.05 10.50
CA VAL A 79 3.34 1.01 9.51
C VAL A 79 2.28 1.01 8.43
N ILE A 80 1.85 2.20 8.03
CA ILE A 80 1.00 2.43 6.86
C ILE A 80 1.81 3.16 5.79
N ILE A 81 1.75 2.68 4.55
CA ILE A 81 2.54 3.21 3.44
C ILE A 81 1.61 3.83 2.38
N LYS A 82 1.86 5.09 2.04
CA LYS A 82 1.22 5.78 0.91
C LYS A 82 2.28 6.27 -0.06
N ALA A 83 2.11 6.01 -1.34
CA ALA A 83 3.03 6.53 -2.36
C ALA A 83 2.31 7.07 -3.60
N ASP A 84 3.05 7.79 -4.42
CA ASP A 84 2.56 8.39 -5.66
C ASP A 84 2.32 7.36 -6.76
N VAL A 85 3.14 6.31 -6.81
CA VAL A 85 3.05 5.22 -7.78
C VAL A 85 3.16 3.85 -7.11
N GLN A 86 2.52 2.85 -7.73
CA GLN A 86 2.47 1.48 -7.23
C GLN A 86 3.87 0.87 -7.01
N GLY A 87 4.80 1.08 -7.95
CA GLY A 87 6.15 0.52 -7.85
C GLY A 87 6.93 1.02 -6.63
N SER A 88 6.68 2.26 -6.19
CA SER A 88 7.29 2.80 -4.97
C SER A 88 6.74 2.12 -3.72
N VAL A 89 5.43 1.84 -3.68
CA VAL A 89 4.79 1.12 -2.56
C VAL A 89 5.41 -0.27 -2.41
N GLU A 90 5.52 -1.01 -3.51
CA GLU A 90 6.07 -2.36 -3.51
C GLU A 90 7.55 -2.39 -3.12
N ALA A 91 8.35 -1.47 -3.69
CA ALA A 91 9.77 -1.37 -3.38
C ALA A 91 10.01 -1.01 -1.91
N LEU A 92 9.21 -0.10 -1.35
CA LEU A 92 9.32 0.30 0.05
C LEU A 92 8.90 -0.83 0.99
N ALA A 93 7.75 -1.46 0.71
CA ALA A 93 7.26 -2.59 1.49
C ALA A 93 8.27 -3.75 1.53
N ALA A 94 8.82 -4.12 0.38
CA ALA A 94 9.82 -5.18 0.29
C ALA A 94 11.14 -4.81 0.97
N SER A 95 11.51 -3.52 0.99
CA SER A 95 12.72 -3.06 1.68
C SER A 95 12.53 -3.07 3.19
N LEU A 96 11.40 -2.55 3.69
CA LEU A 96 11.09 -2.51 5.11
C LEU A 96 10.95 -3.92 5.72
N GLN A 97 10.43 -4.89 4.96
CA GLN A 97 10.35 -6.28 5.42
C GLN A 97 11.71 -6.98 5.55
N LYS A 98 12.76 -6.47 4.89
CA LYS A 98 14.12 -7.02 5.00
C LYS A 98 14.89 -6.46 6.20
N ILE A 99 14.40 -5.39 6.81
CA ILE A 99 14.99 -4.83 8.02
C ILE A 99 14.66 -5.81 9.16
N GLU A 100 15.67 -6.55 9.58
CA GLU A 100 15.62 -7.41 10.76
C GLU A 100 16.51 -6.77 11.83
N VAL A 101 15.89 -6.06 12.76
CA VAL A 101 16.55 -5.57 13.98
C VAL A 101 16.24 -6.56 15.11
N GLU A 102 17.23 -6.86 15.95
CA GLU A 102 17.09 -7.82 17.05
C GLU A 102 15.94 -7.42 17.99
N GLY A 103 14.81 -8.14 17.91
CA GLY A 103 13.66 -7.98 18.82
C GLY A 103 12.55 -7.04 18.34
N VAL A 104 12.66 -6.44 17.15
CA VAL A 104 11.62 -5.57 16.58
C VAL A 104 11.18 -6.08 15.21
N LYS A 105 9.87 -6.26 15.01
CA LYS A 105 9.27 -6.68 13.74
C LYS A 105 8.43 -5.58 13.12
N ILE A 106 8.78 -5.18 11.90
CA ILE A 106 7.96 -4.23 11.12
C ILE A 106 6.75 -4.98 10.52
N THR A 107 5.56 -4.46 10.77
CA THR A 107 4.30 -4.99 10.22
C THR A 107 3.61 -3.92 9.39
N ILE A 108 3.44 -4.19 8.09
CA ILE A 108 2.75 -3.28 7.18
C ILE A 108 1.24 -3.54 7.29
N VAL A 109 0.52 -2.63 7.92
CA VAL A 109 -0.94 -2.74 8.16
C VAL A 109 -1.71 -2.46 6.89
N HIS A 110 -1.30 -1.41 6.15
CA HIS A 110 -1.93 -1.03 4.91
C HIS A 110 -0.93 -0.35 3.98
N SER A 111 -1.08 -0.61 2.69
CA SER A 111 -0.27 0.03 1.65
C SER A 111 -1.14 0.37 0.45
N ALA A 112 -1.07 1.61 -0.02
CA ALA A 112 -1.89 2.09 -1.12
C ALA A 112 -1.23 3.25 -1.88
N VAL A 113 -1.73 3.48 -3.09
CA VAL A 113 -1.31 4.61 -3.94
C VAL A 113 -2.25 5.79 -3.73
N GLY A 114 -1.69 6.99 -3.62
CA GLY A 114 -2.42 8.25 -3.50
C GLY A 114 -2.00 9.09 -2.30
N ALA A 115 -2.64 10.26 -2.19
CA ALA A 115 -2.46 11.16 -1.05
C ALA A 115 -2.98 10.52 0.26
N ILE A 116 -2.43 10.97 1.39
CA ILE A 116 -2.85 10.52 2.72
C ILE A 116 -4.17 11.23 3.08
N ASN A 117 -5.20 10.45 3.43
CA ASN A 117 -6.54 10.94 3.78
C ASN A 117 -6.87 10.68 5.27
N GLU A 118 -8.04 11.13 5.70
CA GLU A 118 -8.49 10.96 7.09
C GLU A 118 -8.67 9.49 7.47
N SER A 119 -9.18 8.67 6.56
CA SER A 119 -9.35 7.23 6.78
C SER A 119 -8.03 6.52 7.08
N ASP A 120 -6.94 6.97 6.47
CA ASP A 120 -5.60 6.45 6.74
C ASP A 120 -5.13 6.82 8.15
N VAL A 121 -5.43 8.03 8.60
CA VAL A 121 -5.11 8.52 9.96
C VAL A 121 -5.92 7.76 11.01
N THR A 122 -7.21 7.57 10.79
CA THR A 122 -8.06 6.77 11.69
C THR A 122 -7.59 5.32 11.76
N LEU A 123 -7.14 4.74 10.65
CA LEU A 123 -6.57 3.38 10.65
C LEU A 123 -5.25 3.33 11.41
N ALA A 124 -4.41 4.37 11.26
CA ALA A 124 -3.14 4.50 11.97
C ALA A 124 -3.36 4.57 13.48
N GLU A 125 -4.26 5.44 13.94
CA GLU A 125 -4.66 5.55 15.35
C GLU A 125 -5.15 4.20 15.90
N ALA A 126 -6.12 3.57 15.23
CA ALA A 126 -6.71 2.30 15.68
C ALA A 126 -5.71 1.13 15.74
N SER A 127 -4.65 1.18 14.92
CA SER A 127 -3.62 0.14 14.86
C SER A 127 -2.31 0.53 15.55
N ASN A 128 -2.25 1.70 16.19
CA ASN A 128 -1.03 2.29 16.75
C ASN A 128 0.13 2.26 15.75
N ALA A 129 -0.15 2.67 14.52
CA ALA A 129 0.79 2.72 13.41
C ALA A 129 1.17 4.17 13.10
N PHE A 130 2.36 4.37 12.56
CA PHE A 130 2.74 5.64 11.94
C PHE A 130 2.61 5.54 10.41
N ILE A 131 2.51 6.70 9.75
CA ILE A 131 2.26 6.79 8.30
C ILE A 131 3.53 7.26 7.59
N ILE A 132 3.94 6.50 6.58
CA ILE A 132 5.01 6.88 5.64
C ILE A 132 4.39 7.33 4.33
N GLY A 133 4.60 8.60 3.97
CA GLY A 133 4.26 9.17 2.67
C GLY A 133 5.48 9.26 1.75
N PHE A 134 5.51 8.46 0.68
CA PHE A 134 6.55 8.52 -0.34
C PHE A 134 6.12 9.36 -1.55
N ASN A 135 6.74 10.52 -1.73
CA ASN A 135 6.43 11.50 -2.78
C ASN A 135 4.95 11.94 -2.82
N VAL A 136 4.24 11.79 -1.70
CA VAL A 136 2.85 12.21 -1.51
C VAL A 136 2.75 13.20 -0.37
N ARG A 137 1.63 13.91 -0.30
CA ARG A 137 1.33 14.87 0.77
C ARG A 137 0.00 14.51 1.43
N PRO A 138 -0.14 14.74 2.74
CA PRO A 138 -1.43 14.61 3.39
C PRO A 138 -2.37 15.73 2.96
N THR A 139 -3.65 15.41 2.91
CA THR A 139 -4.70 16.42 2.75
C THR A 139 -4.74 17.33 3.98
N PRO A 140 -5.27 18.57 3.86
CA PRO A 140 -5.38 19.48 5.01
C PRO A 140 -6.15 18.87 6.18
N GLN A 141 -7.22 18.12 5.88
CA GLN A 141 -8.05 17.45 6.88
C GLN A 141 -7.29 16.31 7.55
N ALA A 142 -6.58 15.47 6.78
CA ALA A 142 -5.75 14.40 7.35
C ALA A 142 -4.65 14.96 8.26
N ARG A 143 -4.02 16.08 7.91
CA ARG A 143 -3.01 16.72 8.77
C ARG A 143 -3.61 17.19 10.10
N GLN A 144 -4.76 17.85 10.05
CA GLN A 144 -5.42 18.33 11.26
C GLN A 144 -5.85 17.16 12.17
N GLN A 145 -6.35 16.08 11.58
CA GLN A 145 -6.72 14.86 12.31
C GLN A 145 -5.49 14.22 12.95
N ALA A 146 -4.38 14.11 12.21
CA ALA A 146 -3.15 13.53 12.72
C ALA A 146 -2.56 14.32 13.90
N GLU A 147 -2.66 15.64 13.87
CA GLU A 147 -2.26 16.49 15.01
C GLU A 147 -3.18 16.32 16.23
N ALA A 148 -4.46 16.02 16.02
CA ALA A 148 -5.43 15.81 17.10
C ALA A 148 -5.29 14.44 17.76
N ASP A 149 -5.03 13.40 16.95
CA ASP A 149 -4.96 12.01 17.38
C ASP A 149 -3.52 11.56 17.70
N ASP A 150 -2.55 12.48 17.68
CA ASP A 150 -1.11 12.24 17.88
C ASP A 150 -0.53 11.16 16.95
N VAL A 151 -1.03 11.12 15.71
CA VAL A 151 -0.57 10.19 14.68
C VAL A 151 0.61 10.79 13.92
N GLU A 152 1.73 10.08 13.94
CA GLU A 152 2.94 10.52 13.27
C GLU A 152 2.89 10.28 11.75
N ILE A 153 3.14 11.34 10.97
CA ILE A 153 3.24 11.29 9.51
C ILE A 153 4.66 11.70 9.08
N ARG A 154 5.39 10.76 8.50
CA ARG A 154 6.74 10.95 7.96
C ARG A 154 6.70 11.02 6.43
N LEU A 155 7.26 12.09 5.86
CA LEU A 155 7.24 12.32 4.40
C LEU A 155 8.64 12.16 3.83
N HIS A 156 8.77 11.32 2.81
CA HIS A 156 10.05 11.03 2.19
C HIS A 156 9.97 11.07 0.67
N SER A 157 11.12 11.25 0.05
CA SER A 157 11.31 11.20 -1.40
C SER A 157 12.40 10.23 -1.83
N ILE A 158 13.11 9.61 -0.87
CA ILE A 158 14.24 8.71 -1.11
C ILE A 158 14.08 7.49 -0.21
N ILE A 159 14.01 6.30 -0.81
CA ILE A 159 13.73 5.03 -0.10
C ILE A 159 14.82 4.73 0.94
N TYR A 160 16.09 4.93 0.62
CA TYR A 160 17.20 4.67 1.54
C TYR A 160 17.12 5.48 2.84
N LYS A 161 16.64 6.73 2.77
CA LYS A 161 16.47 7.56 3.97
C LYS A 161 15.38 7.00 4.90
N VAL A 162 14.35 6.38 4.33
CA VAL A 162 13.31 5.73 5.13
C VAL A 162 13.89 4.54 5.88
N ILE A 163 14.72 3.73 5.19
CA ILE A 163 15.37 2.56 5.79
C ILE A 163 16.30 2.99 6.92
N GLU A 164 17.19 3.95 6.66
CA GLU A 164 18.13 4.49 7.65
C GLU A 164 17.38 5.02 8.89
N GLU A 165 16.33 5.83 8.69
CA GLU A 165 15.56 6.40 9.80
C GLU A 165 14.81 5.33 10.61
N MET A 166 14.38 4.24 9.98
CA MET A 166 13.78 3.10 10.66
C MET A 166 14.80 2.28 11.43
N GLU A 167 16.00 2.10 10.89
CA GLU A 167 17.09 1.42 11.59
C GLU A 167 17.58 2.24 12.79
N ASP A 168 17.66 3.57 12.67
CA ASP A 168 18.09 4.46 13.76
C ASP A 168 17.05 4.58 14.90
N ALA A 169 15.77 4.39 14.58
CA ALA A 169 14.68 4.48 15.55
C ALA A 169 14.42 3.18 16.33
N MET A 170 15.01 2.05 15.90
CA MET A 170 14.83 0.72 16.48
C MET A 170 15.99 0.32 17.40
#